data_AF-A0A4Q6BLA2-F1
#
_entry.id   AF-A0A4Q6BLA2-F1
#
_cell.length_a   1.000
_cell.length_b   1.000
_cell.length_c   1.000
_cell.angle_alpha   90.00
_cell.angle_beta   90.00
_cell.angle_gamma   90.00
#
_symmetry.space_group_name_H-M   'P 1'
#
loop_
_entity.id
_entity.type
_entity.pdbx_description
1 polymer ?
#
loop_
_entity_poly.entity_id
_entity_poly.type
_entity_poly.pdbx_seq_one_letter_code
_entity_poly.pdbx_strand_id
1 'polypeptide(L)' 'MKTHLLVVDDDLVSRELLSEVLVKEGYAVELAESAERYNNARVEFARAKLCSLLVDVLR' A
#
# COMPACT_ATOMS: atom_id res chain seq x y z
N MET A 1 10.26 15.18 1.28
CA MET A 1 10.34 13.70 1.33
C MET A 1 8.96 13.17 1.04
N LYS A 2 8.79 12.30 0.03
CA LYS A 2 7.51 11.60 -0.18
C LYS A 2 7.46 10.42 0.78
N THR A 3 6.39 10.32 1.57
CA THR A 3 6.14 9.15 2.40
C THR A 3 5.64 8.03 1.49
N HIS A 4 6.27 6.86 1.53
CA HIS A 4 5.80 5.71 0.77
C HIS A 4 4.77 4.92 1.58
N LEU A 5 3.73 4.44 0.91
CA LEU A 5 2.62 3.69 1.48
C LEU A 5 2.44 2.40 0.68
N LEU A 6 2.16 1.30 1.38
CA LEU A 6 1.78 0.02 0.79
C LEU A 6 0.28 -0.17 1.03
N VAL A 7 -0.50 -0.20 -0.04
CA VAL A 7 -1.93 -0.48 0.01
C VAL A 7 -2.17 -1.95 -0.30
N VAL A 8 -2.87 -2.63 0.60
CA VAL A 8 -3.23 -4.05 0.48
C VAL A 8 -4.75 -4.12 0.50
N ASP A 9 -5.33 -4.61 -0.58
CA ASP A 9 -6.79 -4.69 -0.74
C ASP A 9 -7.07 -5.79 -1.78
N ASP A 10 -8.03 -6.66 -1.53
CA ASP A 10 -8.43 -7.75 -2.43
C ASP A 10 -9.38 -7.28 -3.54
N ASP A 11 -10.06 -6.15 -3.35
CA ASP A 11 -10.90 -5.50 -4.35
C ASP A 11 -10.10 -4.53 -5.22
N LEU A 12 -10.14 -4.74 -6.55
CA LEU A 12 -9.42 -3.92 -7.51
C LEU A 12 -9.89 -2.45 -7.48
N VAL A 13 -11.21 -2.23 -7.39
CA VAL A 13 -11.81 -0.90 -7.49
C VAL A 13 -11.40 -0.04 -6.29
N SER A 14 -11.51 -0.60 -5.09
CA SER A 14 -11.13 0.07 -3.84
C SER A 14 -9.63 0.37 -3.79
N ARG A 15 -8.80 -0.59 -4.23
CA ARG A 15 -7.35 -0.44 -4.31
C ARG A 15 -6.91 0.70 -5.24
N GLU A 16 -7.51 0.77 -6.43
CA GLU A 16 -7.20 1.83 -7.40
C GLU A 16 -7.66 3.20 -6.91
N LEU A 17 -8.89 3.31 -6.39
CA LEU A 17 -9.41 4.56 -5.86
C LEU A 17 -8.53 5.10 -4.73
N LEU A 18 -8.13 4.24 -3.79
CA LEU A 18 -7.27 4.62 -2.67
C LEU A 18 -5.88 5.04 -3.17
N SER A 19 -5.33 4.33 -4.15
CA SER A 19 -4.06 4.70 -4.80
C SER A 19 -4.10 6.10 -5.40
N GLU A 20 -5.16 6.41 -6.16
CA GLU A 20 -5.30 7.73 -6.77
C GLU A 20 -5.37 8.86 -5.74
N VAL A 21 -6.14 8.67 -4.68
CA VAL A 21 -6.27 9.65 -3.60
C VAL A 21 -4.92 9.88 -2.92
N LEU A 22 -4.22 8.81 -2.55
CA LEU A 22 -2.93 8.91 -1.87
C LEU A 22 -1.84 9.52 -2.77
N VAL A 23 -1.83 9.20 -4.07
CA VAL A 23 -0.90 9.82 -5.03
C VAL A 23 -1.21 11.31 -5.17
N LYS A 24 -2.49 11.71 -5.22
CA LYS A 24 -2.92 13.12 -5.26
C LYS A 24 -2.46 13.91 -4.03
N GLU A 25 -2.48 13.28 -2.85
CA GLU A 25 -1.97 13.85 -1.59
C GLU A 25 -0.43 13.88 -1.51
N GLY A 26 0.27 13.39 -2.54
CA GLY A 26 1.73 13.46 -2.65
C GLY A 26 2.49 12.27 -2.07
N TYR A 27 1.78 11.21 -1.70
CA TYR A 27 2.39 9.94 -1.27
C TYR A 27 2.93 9.14 -2.46
N ALA A 28 3.92 8.31 -2.19
CA ALA A 28 4.35 7.27 -3.14
C ALA A 28 3.63 5.98 -2.78
N VAL A 29 2.82 5.43 -3.67
CA VAL A 29 1.96 4.28 -3.35
C VAL A 29 2.45 3.03 -4.06
N GLU A 30 2.50 1.93 -3.34
CA GLU A 30 2.70 0.59 -3.87
C GLU A 30 1.46 -0.28 -3.56
N LEU A 31 1.08 -1.14 -4.50
CA LEU A 31 -0.11 -1.97 -4.39
C LEU A 31 0.29 -3.44 -4.21
N ALA A 32 -0.32 -4.10 -3.23
CA ALA A 32 -0.25 -5.54 -3.05
C ALA A 32 -1.65 -6.15 -3.16
N GLU A 33 -1.81 -7.01 -4.16
CA GLU A 33 -3.07 -7.73 -4.45
C GLU A 33 -3.12 -9.14 -3.85
N SER A 34 -2.02 -9.59 -3.22
CA SER A 34 -1.91 -10.94 -2.67
C SER A 34 -1.04 -10.95 -1.41
N ALA A 35 -1.23 -11.98 -0.58
CA ALA A 35 -0.43 -12.19 0.62
C ALA A 35 1.07 -12.35 0.30
N GLU A 36 1.41 -12.99 -0.82
CA GLU A 36 2.79 -13.14 -1.29
C GLU A 36 3.41 -11.77 -1.62
N ARG A 37 2.69 -10.95 -2.38
CA ARG A 37 3.15 -9.62 -2.77
C ARG A 37 3.27 -8.69 -1.55
N TYR A 38 2.33 -8.80 -0.62
CA TYR A 38 2.40 -8.12 0.67
C TYR A 38 3.65 -8.52 1.45
N ASN A 39 3.93 -9.82 1.59
CA ASN A 39 5.11 -10.29 2.33
C ASN A 39 6.42 -9.79 1.71
N ASN A 40 6.53 -9.78 0.38
CA ASN A 40 7.69 -9.25 -0.32
C ASN A 40 7.85 -7.74 -0.09
N ALA A 41 6.77 -6.97 -0.32
CA ALA A 41 6.79 -5.52 -0.11
C ALA A 41 7.08 -5.16 1.36
N ARG A 42 6.52 -5.88 2.34
CA ARG A 42 6.81 -5.65 3.77
C ARG A 42 8.29 -5.74 4.10
N VAL A 43 9.01 -6.72 3.55
CA VAL A 43 10.44 -6.88 3.80
C VAL A 43 11.23 -5.68 3.29
N GLU A 44 10.81 -5.12 2.15
CA GLU A 44 11.40 -3.90 1.59
C GLU A 44 11.06 -2.65 2.42
N PHE A 45 9.79 -2.48 2.80
CA PHE A 45 9.32 -1.34 3.60
C PHE A 45 9.92 -1.32 5.02
N ALA A 46 10.11 -2.49 5.65
CA ALA A 46 10.72 -2.61 6.97
C ALA A 46 12.18 -2.12 6.98
N ARG A 47 12.92 -2.28 5.87
CA ARG A 47 14.29 -1.78 5.74
C ARG A 47 14.34 -0.27 5.52
N ALA A 48 13.30 0.31 4.92
CA ALA A 48 13.25 1.70 4.51
C ALA A 48 12.58 2.66 5.54
N LYS A 49 12.20 2.17 6.73
CA LYS A 49 11.64 2.99 7.84
C LYS A 49 10.34 3.71 7.43
N LEU A 50 9.52 3.02 6.65
CA LEU A 50 8.30 3.57 6.03
C LEU A 50 7.05 3.25 6.85
N CYS A 51 6.13 4.22 6.92
CA CYS A 51 4.81 4.04 7.55
C CYS A 51 3.95 3.12 6.67
N SER A 52 3.78 1.87 7.08
CA SER A 52 2.82 0.97 6.45
C SER A 52 1.40 1.34 6.88
N LEU A 53 0.58 1.89 5.97
CA LEU A 53 -0.85 2.04 6.18
C LEU A 53 -1.54 0.77 5.67
N LEU A 54 -1.85 -0.16 6.58
CA LEU A 54 -2.64 -1.34 6.24
C LEU A 54 -4.11 -0.93 6.23
N VAL A 55 -4.75 -0.88 5.05
CA VAL A 55 -6.20 -0.77 4.97
C VAL A 55 -6.75 -2.19 4.94
N ASP A 56 -7.30 -2.57 6.08
CA ASP A 56 -7.97 -3.85 6.31
C ASP A 56 -9.23 -3.96 5.42
N VAL A 57 -9.38 -5.07 4.71
CA VAL A 57 -10.66 -5.45 4.05
C VAL A 57 -11.07 -6.87 4.46
N LEU A 58 -10.55 -7.40 5.57
CA LEU A 58 -11.09 -8.63 6.15
C LEU A 58 -12.50 -8.35 6.69
N ARG A 59 -13.51 -8.65 5.87
CA ARG A 59 -14.69 -9.36 6.39
C ARG A 59 -14.47 -10.85 6.29
#